data_AF-A0A5K1UMJ1-F1
#
_entry.id   AF-A0A5K1UMJ1-F1
#
_cell.length_a   1.000
_cell.length_b   1.000
_cell.length_c   1.000
_cell.angle_alpha   90.00
_cell.angle_beta   90.00
_cell.angle_gamma   90.00
#
_symmetry.space_group_name_H-M   'P 1'
#
loop_
_entity.id
_entity.type
_entity.pdbx_description
1 polymer ?
#
loop_
_entity_poly.entity_id
_entity_poly.type
_entity_poly.pdbx_seq_one_letter_code
_entity_poly.pdbx_strand_id
1 'polypeptide(L)'
;MLPTLPEYKALEAKYEQMKTFVMKEAFSKDPERFKKFSLQFEDIFVDYSKNLIDEETMKLLIKLCEAVHLKEKIEAEFTGVKINTTEKRAVLHTALRNRSNNPVLVDGKDVMPGVNAVLNKMGKFAEGVRNGSIKGYTGKEFTDIVNIGIGGSDLGPVMVTEST
;
A
#
# COMPACT_ATOMS: atom_id res chain seq x y z
N MET A 1 -3.02 11.24 21.38
CA MET A 1 -1.84 10.41 21.65
C MET A 1 -0.60 10.93 20.92
N LEU A 2 -0.67 11.29 19.63
CA LEU A 2 0.50 11.87 18.93
C LEU A 2 1.02 13.18 19.55
N PRO A 3 0.20 14.21 19.86
CA PRO A 3 0.72 15.51 20.32
C PRO A 3 1.41 15.48 21.69
N THR A 4 1.26 14.38 22.43
CA THR A 4 1.88 14.21 23.75
C THR A 4 3.25 13.54 23.69
N LEU A 5 3.60 12.92 22.55
CA LEU A 5 4.87 12.21 22.39
C LEU A 5 6.05 13.20 22.32
N PRO A 6 7.17 12.94 23.02
CA PRO A 6 8.38 13.75 22.91
C PRO A 6 8.89 13.91 21.47
N GLU A 7 8.80 12.86 20.66
CA GLU A 7 9.23 12.85 19.25
C GLU A 7 8.38 13.78 18.40
N TYR A 8 7.08 13.86 18.69
CA TYR A 8 6.19 14.80 18.02
C TYR A 8 6.53 16.25 18.40
N LYS A 9 6.77 16.52 19.69
CA LYS A 9 7.20 17.85 20.15
C LYS A 9 8.55 18.26 19.58
N ALA A 10 9.47 17.31 19.41
CA ALA A 10 10.74 17.54 18.73
C ALA A 10 10.54 17.93 17.26
N LEU A 11 9.58 17.31 16.57
CA LEU A 11 9.17 17.70 15.22
C LEU A 11 8.51 19.08 15.18
N GLU A 12 7.71 19.46 16.17
CA GLU A 12 7.16 20.82 16.28
C GLU A 12 8.27 21.86 16.46
N ALA A 13 9.25 21.59 17.32
CA ALA A 13 10.42 22.45 17.47
C ALA A 13 11.25 22.53 16.19
N LYS A 14 11.43 21.40 15.48
CA LYS A 14 12.12 21.38 14.17
C LYS A 14 11.33 22.16 13.12
N TYR A 15 10.01 22.07 13.12
CA TYR A 15 9.15 22.85 12.22
C TYR A 15 9.36 24.36 12.37
N GLU A 16 9.47 24.86 13.61
CA GLU A 16 9.78 26.28 13.84
C GLU A 16 11.10 26.71 13.19
N GLN A 17 12.13 25.85 13.22
CA GLN A 17 13.41 26.11 12.56
C GLN A 17 13.31 26.01 11.03
N MET A 18 12.42 25.16 10.51
CA MET A 18 12.24 24.92 9.08
C MET A 18 11.36 25.97 8.39
N LYS A 19 10.75 26.92 9.13
CA LYS A 19 9.93 28.00 8.55
C LYS A 19 10.68 28.88 7.55
N THR A 20 12.00 29.00 7.69
CA THR A 20 12.87 29.77 6.79
C THR A 20 13.55 28.88 5.73
N PHE A 21 13.15 27.61 5.60
CA PHE A 21 13.75 26.69 4.64
C PHE A 21 13.48 27.13 3.19
N VAL A 22 14.55 27.29 2.41
CA VAL A 22 14.47 27.61 0.98
C VAL A 22 15.01 26.44 0.16
N MET A 23 14.14 25.82 -0.65
CA MET A 23 14.50 24.64 -1.44
C MET A 23 15.72 24.85 -2.34
N LYS A 24 15.76 25.98 -3.06
CA LYS A 24 16.88 26.31 -3.96
C LYS A 24 18.21 26.39 -3.21
N GLU A 25 18.20 26.95 -2.00
CA GLU A 25 19.39 27.00 -1.16
C GLU A 25 19.78 25.62 -0.65
N ALA A 26 18.82 24.78 -0.26
CA ALA A 26 19.11 23.44 0.21
C ALA A 26 19.85 22.59 -0.84
N PHE A 27 19.45 22.68 -2.11
CA PHE A 27 20.18 22.04 -3.22
C PHE A 27 21.53 22.71 -3.51
N SER A 28 21.62 24.04 -3.41
CA SER A 28 22.88 24.76 -3.61
C SER A 28 23.92 24.42 -2.53
N LYS A 29 23.47 24.27 -1.27
CA LYS A 29 24.30 23.96 -0.10
C LYS A 29 24.67 22.47 0.00
N ASP A 30 23.85 21.57 -0.54
CA ASP A 30 24.09 20.13 -0.54
C ASP A 30 23.96 19.55 -1.95
N PRO A 31 25.06 19.51 -2.73
CA PRO A 31 25.07 18.91 -4.07
C PRO A 31 24.62 17.44 -4.11
N GLU A 32 24.78 16.70 -3.00
CA GLU A 32 24.40 15.29 -2.88
C GLU A 32 22.94 15.10 -2.44
N ARG A 33 22.18 16.18 -2.23
CA ARG A 33 20.80 16.12 -1.73
C ARG A 33 19.93 15.16 -2.52
N PHE A 34 19.98 15.21 -3.86
CA PHE A 34 19.20 14.31 -4.70
C PHE A 34 19.47 12.83 -4.36
N LYS A 35 20.74 12.46 -4.22
CA LYS A 35 21.16 11.10 -3.87
C LYS A 35 20.76 10.70 -2.45
N LYS A 36 20.86 11.61 -1.49
CA LYS A 36 20.49 11.36 -0.08
C LYS A 36 18.98 11.18 0.13
N PHE A 37 18.17 11.90 -0.65
CA PHE A 37 16.72 11.93 -0.54
C PHE A 37 16.04 11.30 -1.77
N SER A 38 16.61 10.22 -2.27
CA SER A 38 15.99 9.35 -3.25
C SER A 38 16.22 7.89 -2.93
N LEU A 39 15.33 7.03 -3.42
CA LEU A 39 15.42 5.58 -3.25
C LEU A 39 15.14 4.91 -4.59
N GLN A 40 15.99 3.94 -4.94
CA GLN A 40 15.73 2.99 -6.01
C GLN A 40 15.27 1.67 -5.39
N PHE A 41 14.11 1.17 -5.82
CA PHE A 41 13.62 -0.15 -5.47
C PHE A 41 13.18 -0.87 -6.74
N GLU A 42 13.97 -1.86 -7.17
CA GLU A 42 13.76 -2.56 -8.45
C GLU A 42 13.58 -1.55 -9.59
N ASP A 43 12.41 -1.51 -10.23
CA ASP A 43 12.09 -0.60 -11.33
C ASP A 43 11.42 0.71 -10.89
N ILE A 44 11.22 0.90 -9.58
CA ILE A 44 10.55 2.07 -8.99
C ILE A 44 11.61 3.02 -8.41
N PHE A 45 11.64 4.25 -8.92
CA PHE A 45 12.46 5.33 -8.38
C PHE A 45 11.59 6.35 -7.63
N VAL A 46 11.94 6.64 -6.38
CA VAL A 46 11.25 7.60 -5.53
C VAL A 46 12.19 8.76 -5.21
N ASP A 47 12.01 9.89 -5.89
CA ASP A 47 12.68 11.16 -5.55
C ASP A 47 11.81 11.96 -4.57
N TYR A 48 12.27 12.08 -3.33
CA TYR A 48 11.64 12.91 -2.31
C TYR A 48 12.52 14.10 -1.90
N SER A 49 13.58 14.39 -2.65
CA SER A 49 14.56 15.47 -2.39
C SER A 49 13.98 16.88 -2.46
N LYS A 50 12.86 17.05 -3.17
CA LYS A 50 12.14 18.31 -3.33
C LYS A 50 11.08 18.55 -2.25
N ASN A 51 11.10 17.78 -1.16
CA ASN A 51 10.29 18.05 0.04
C ASN A 51 11.03 18.95 1.02
N LEU A 52 10.29 19.69 1.85
CA LEU A 52 10.80 20.59 2.89
C LEU A 52 11.36 19.82 4.10
N ILE A 53 12.43 19.07 3.84
CA ILE A 53 13.08 18.17 4.80
C ILE A 53 14.60 18.35 4.75
N ASP A 54 15.25 18.15 5.89
CA ASP A 54 16.68 17.92 5.98
C ASP A 54 16.95 16.57 6.66
N GLU A 55 18.23 16.24 6.86
CA GLU A 55 18.63 14.96 7.47
C GLU A 55 18.12 14.80 8.90
N GLU A 56 18.02 15.90 9.65
CA GLU A 56 17.51 15.88 11.03
C GLU A 56 15.99 15.65 11.03
N THR A 57 15.26 16.31 10.15
CA THR A 57 13.82 16.09 9.98
C THR A 57 13.52 14.61 9.68
N MET A 58 14.30 13.98 8.79
CA MET A 58 14.13 12.54 8.50
C MET A 58 14.41 11.66 9.72
N LYS A 59 15.48 11.94 10.47
CA LYS A 59 15.79 11.21 11.72
C LYS A 59 14.66 11.34 12.75
N LEU A 60 14.08 12.54 12.90
CA LEU A 60 12.98 12.78 13.83
C LEU A 60 11.68 12.09 13.39
N LEU A 61 11.37 12.08 12.09
CA LEU A 61 10.23 11.35 11.54
C LEU A 61 10.35 9.84 11.79
N ILE A 62 11.54 9.27 11.58
CA ILE A 62 11.80 7.85 11.85
C ILE A 62 11.63 7.54 13.35
N LYS A 63 12.17 8.38 14.23
CA LYS A 63 11.95 8.24 15.68
C LYS A 63 10.48 8.30 16.06
N LEU A 64 9.69 9.16 15.43
CA LEU A 64 8.24 9.19 15.67
C LEU A 64 7.59 7.88 15.21
N CYS A 65 7.97 7.32 14.06
CA CYS A 65 7.50 6.01 13.60
C CYS A 65 7.81 4.89 14.60
N GLU A 66 9.00 4.90 15.22
CA GLU A 66 9.39 3.97 16.27
C GLU A 66 8.53 4.17 17.53
N ALA A 67 8.36 5.41 18.00
CA ALA A 67 7.59 5.75 19.19
C ALA A 67 6.09 5.39 19.08
N VAL A 68 5.55 5.36 17.86
CA VAL A 68 4.16 4.92 17.61
C VAL A 68 4.04 3.44 17.30
N HIS A 69 5.13 2.67 17.40
CA HIS A 69 5.19 1.24 17.13
C HIS A 69 4.69 0.89 15.72
N LEU A 70 5.12 1.67 14.72
CA LEU A 70 4.64 1.50 13.34
C LEU A 70 5.01 0.11 12.79
N LYS A 71 6.22 -0.38 13.09
CA LYS A 71 6.69 -1.68 12.61
C LYS A 71 5.83 -2.82 13.16
N GLU A 72 5.48 -2.76 14.44
CA GLU A 72 4.64 -3.74 15.12
C GLU A 72 3.21 -3.70 14.59
N LYS A 73 2.69 -2.52 14.24
CA LYS A 73 1.38 -2.38 13.59
C LYS A 73 1.36 -2.95 12.18
N ILE A 74 2.43 -2.73 11.40
CA ILE A 74 2.60 -3.35 10.09
C ILE A 74 2.65 -4.88 10.25
N GLU A 75 3.45 -5.40 11.17
CA GLU A 75 3.51 -6.84 11.43
C GLU A 75 2.15 -7.42 11.84
N ALA A 76 1.41 -6.71 12.70
CA ALA A 76 0.06 -7.10 13.12
C ALA A 76 -0.92 -7.18 11.93
N GLU A 77 -0.81 -6.25 10.98
CA GLU A 77 -1.58 -6.32 9.72
C GLU A 77 -1.23 -7.58 8.93
N PHE A 78 0.05 -7.81 8.67
CA PHE A 78 0.53 -8.94 7.85
C PHE A 78 0.24 -10.32 8.48
N THR A 79 0.15 -10.39 9.80
CA THR A 79 -0.08 -11.64 10.56
C THR A 79 -1.55 -11.89 10.89
N GLY A 80 -2.47 -11.05 10.43
CA GLY A 80 -3.91 -11.29 10.60
C GLY A 80 -4.48 -10.91 11.96
N VAL A 81 -3.77 -10.10 12.74
CA VAL A 81 -4.31 -9.51 13.97
C VAL A 81 -5.52 -8.64 13.62
N LYS A 82 -6.51 -8.62 14.50
CA LYS A 82 -7.75 -7.83 14.33
C LYS A 82 -7.52 -6.34 14.60
N ILE A 83 -6.74 -5.69 13.73
CA ILE A 83 -6.35 -4.27 13.84
C ILE A 83 -7.48 -3.30 13.50
N ASN A 84 -8.51 -3.73 12.75
CA ASN A 84 -9.76 -2.97 12.63
C ASN A 84 -10.56 -3.21 13.91
N THR A 85 -10.32 -2.37 14.91
CA THR A 85 -10.79 -2.55 16.28
C THR A 85 -12.27 -2.29 16.46
N THR A 86 -12.86 -1.38 15.66
CA THR A 86 -14.29 -1.04 15.73
C THR A 86 -15.16 -2.19 15.21
N GLU A 87 -14.75 -2.83 14.12
CA GLU A 87 -15.47 -3.98 13.54
C GLU A 87 -14.93 -5.33 14.02
N LYS A 88 -13.81 -5.34 14.77
CA LYS A 88 -13.10 -6.54 15.25
C LYS A 88 -12.68 -7.46 14.11
N ARG A 89 -12.05 -6.90 13.08
CA ARG A 89 -11.65 -7.61 11.84
C ARG A 89 -10.15 -7.54 11.58
N ALA A 90 -9.63 -8.59 10.97
CA ALA A 90 -8.30 -8.58 10.35
C ALA A 90 -8.33 -7.74 9.06
N VAL A 91 -7.19 -7.17 8.67
CA VAL A 91 -7.04 -6.38 7.44
C VAL A 91 -5.96 -7.06 6.60
N LEU A 92 -6.36 -7.78 5.55
CA LEU A 92 -5.49 -8.76 4.86
C LEU A 92 -5.53 -8.65 3.34
N HIS A 93 -5.58 -7.43 2.80
CA HIS A 93 -5.44 -7.23 1.36
C HIS A 93 -4.05 -7.69 0.84
N THR A 94 -3.04 -7.74 1.71
CA THR A 94 -1.72 -8.34 1.44
C THR A 94 -1.79 -9.85 1.17
N ALA A 95 -2.65 -10.60 1.87
CA ALA A 95 -2.83 -12.04 1.65
C ALA A 95 -3.38 -12.35 0.25
N LEU A 96 -4.24 -11.47 -0.31
CA LEU A 96 -4.80 -11.61 -1.66
C LEU A 96 -3.73 -11.60 -2.77
N ARG A 97 -2.55 -11.02 -2.48
CA ARG A 97 -1.40 -10.91 -3.39
C ARG A 97 -0.15 -11.59 -2.84
N ASN A 98 -0.27 -12.43 -1.82
CA ASN A 98 0.83 -13.18 -1.25
C ASN A 98 1.26 -14.32 -2.18
N ARG A 99 2.23 -14.05 -3.07
CA ARG A 99 2.75 -15.03 -4.02
C ARG A 99 3.65 -16.09 -3.40
N SER A 100 4.21 -15.81 -2.21
CA SER A 100 5.06 -16.78 -1.49
C SER A 100 4.26 -17.97 -0.97
N ASN A 101 2.94 -17.82 -0.81
CA ASN A 101 2.04 -18.79 -0.17
C ASN A 101 2.43 -19.15 1.28
N ASN A 102 3.26 -18.35 1.94
CA ASN A 102 3.47 -18.49 3.38
C ASN A 102 2.11 -18.36 4.11
N PRO A 103 1.82 -19.21 5.11
CA PRO A 103 0.54 -19.18 5.82
C PRO A 103 0.23 -17.82 6.44
N VAL A 104 -1.03 -17.40 6.34
CA VAL A 104 -1.54 -16.19 7.02
C VAL A 104 -2.76 -16.59 7.84
N LEU A 105 -2.64 -16.47 9.16
CA LEU A 105 -3.64 -17.04 10.07
C LEU A 105 -4.68 -16.00 10.49
N VAL A 106 -5.96 -16.38 10.41
CA VAL A 106 -7.06 -15.66 11.05
C VAL A 106 -7.82 -16.66 11.92
N ASP A 107 -7.96 -16.35 13.21
CA ASP A 107 -8.61 -17.23 14.19
C ASP A 107 -8.06 -18.68 14.14
N GLY A 108 -6.73 -18.80 13.97
CA GLY A 108 -6.00 -20.07 13.92
C GLY A 108 -6.07 -20.83 12.59
N LYS A 109 -6.69 -20.26 11.55
CA LYS A 109 -6.84 -20.91 10.24
C LYS A 109 -6.11 -20.13 9.15
N ASP A 110 -5.34 -20.85 8.33
CA ASP A 110 -4.68 -20.28 7.17
C ASP A 110 -5.69 -19.91 6.09
N VAL A 111 -5.64 -18.66 5.62
CA VAL A 111 -6.53 -18.14 4.58
C VAL A 111 -6.03 -18.39 3.16
N MET A 112 -4.74 -18.72 2.99
CA MET A 112 -4.12 -18.85 1.67
C MET A 112 -4.78 -19.92 0.77
N PRO A 113 -5.22 -21.09 1.26
CA PRO A 113 -5.95 -22.05 0.44
C PRO A 113 -7.26 -21.47 -0.14
N GLY A 114 -7.99 -20.68 0.64
CA GLY A 114 -9.22 -20.02 0.20
C GLY A 114 -8.96 -18.95 -0.87
N VAL A 115 -7.92 -18.13 -0.67
CA VAL A 115 -7.47 -17.14 -1.65
C VAL A 115 -7.13 -17.81 -2.99
N ASN A 116 -6.29 -18.85 -2.96
CA ASN A 116 -5.85 -19.55 -4.17
C ASN A 116 -6.99 -20.29 -4.88
N ALA A 117 -7.95 -20.84 -4.13
CA ALA A 117 -9.13 -21.48 -4.71
C ALA A 117 -9.97 -20.47 -5.52
N VAL A 118 -10.18 -19.26 -5.00
CA VAL A 118 -10.92 -18.20 -5.70
C VAL A 118 -10.14 -17.70 -6.91
N LEU A 119 -8.84 -17.45 -6.79
CA LEU A 119 -7.99 -17.05 -7.92
C LEU A 119 -8.01 -18.09 -9.05
N ASN A 120 -7.94 -19.38 -8.73
CA ASN A 120 -8.05 -20.47 -9.71
C ASN A 120 -9.42 -20.48 -10.41
N LYS A 121 -10.50 -20.29 -9.63
CA LYS A 121 -11.86 -20.19 -10.18
C LYS A 121 -11.99 -18.98 -11.12
N MET A 122 -11.46 -17.82 -10.73
CA MET A 122 -11.43 -16.61 -11.55
C MET A 122 -10.64 -16.84 -12.85
N GLY A 123 -9.46 -17.46 -12.77
CA GLY A 123 -8.63 -17.76 -13.94
C GLY A 123 -9.36 -18.64 -14.95
N LYS A 124 -9.96 -19.74 -14.50
CA LYS A 124 -10.75 -20.64 -15.37
C LYS A 124 -11.94 -19.95 -16.02
N PHE A 125 -12.65 -19.12 -15.26
CA PHE A 125 -13.77 -18.36 -15.78
C PHE A 125 -13.32 -17.34 -16.83
N ALA A 126 -12.30 -16.54 -16.52
CA ALA A 126 -11.76 -15.54 -17.43
C ALA A 126 -11.22 -16.17 -18.72
N GLU A 127 -10.49 -17.27 -18.63
CA GLU A 127 -10.02 -18.02 -19.79
C GLU A 127 -11.20 -18.56 -20.62
N GLY A 128 -12.20 -19.16 -19.96
CA GLY A 128 -13.38 -19.70 -20.62
C GLY A 128 -14.22 -18.65 -21.35
N VAL A 129 -14.32 -17.44 -20.80
CA VAL A 129 -14.95 -16.29 -21.48
C VAL A 129 -14.10 -15.83 -22.66
N ARG A 130 -12.79 -15.64 -22.46
CA ARG A 130 -11.87 -15.11 -23.47
C ARG A 130 -11.67 -16.03 -24.68
N ASN A 131 -11.75 -17.34 -24.48
CA ASN A 131 -11.58 -18.34 -25.54
C ASN A 131 -12.91 -18.81 -26.15
N GLY A 132 -14.04 -18.25 -25.73
CA GLY A 132 -15.36 -18.57 -26.27
C GLY A 132 -15.93 -19.94 -25.88
N SER A 133 -15.28 -20.69 -24.97
CA SER A 133 -15.82 -21.96 -24.46
C SER A 133 -17.02 -21.77 -23.54
N ILE A 134 -17.05 -20.68 -22.77
CA ILE A 134 -18.23 -20.23 -22.05
C ILE A 134 -19.02 -19.34 -23.00
N LYS A 135 -20.25 -19.78 -23.32
CA LYS A 135 -21.11 -19.13 -24.31
C LYS A 135 -22.33 -18.50 -23.66
N GLY A 136 -22.86 -17.47 -24.30
CA GLY A 136 -24.15 -16.89 -23.96
C GLY A 136 -25.31 -17.83 -24.30
N TYR A 137 -26.53 -17.45 -23.93
CA TYR A 137 -27.72 -18.30 -24.09
C TYR A 137 -28.00 -18.72 -25.56
N THR A 138 -27.52 -17.96 -26.55
CA THR A 138 -27.66 -18.27 -27.98
C THR A 138 -26.52 -19.12 -28.54
N GLY A 139 -25.55 -19.53 -27.72
CA GLY A 139 -24.34 -20.20 -28.18
C GLY A 139 -23.34 -19.27 -28.88
N LYS A 140 -23.50 -17.95 -28.73
CA LYS A 140 -22.52 -16.95 -29.16
C LYS A 140 -21.51 -16.64 -28.05
N GLU A 141 -20.32 -16.21 -28.45
CA GLU A 141 -19.26 -15.76 -27.55
C GLU A 141 -19.63 -14.40 -26.93
N PHE A 142 -19.05 -14.10 -25.77
CA PHE A 142 -19.20 -12.79 -25.12
C PHE A 142 -18.26 -11.78 -25.75
N THR A 143 -18.79 -10.62 -26.12
CA THR A 143 -18.02 -9.48 -26.66
C THR A 143 -17.80 -8.38 -25.63
N ASP A 144 -18.73 -8.25 -24.68
CA ASP A 144 -18.79 -7.14 -23.74
C ASP A 144 -18.97 -7.64 -22.31
N ILE A 145 -18.28 -7.00 -21.38
CA ILE A 145 -18.44 -7.22 -19.93
C ILE A 145 -18.88 -5.91 -19.30
N VAL A 146 -20.02 -5.93 -18.60
CA VAL A 146 -20.53 -4.79 -17.85
C VAL A 146 -20.31 -5.05 -16.36
N ASN A 147 -19.38 -4.31 -15.75
CA ASN A 147 -19.22 -4.30 -14.30
C ASN A 147 -20.29 -3.39 -13.68
N ILE A 148 -21.09 -3.92 -12.76
CA ILE A 148 -22.12 -3.14 -12.04
C ILE A 148 -21.69 -3.07 -10.58
N GLY A 149 -21.15 -1.92 -10.17
CA GLY A 149 -20.63 -1.69 -8.83
C GLY A 149 -20.57 -0.20 -8.50
N ILE A 150 -20.31 0.10 -7.23
CA ILE A 150 -20.05 1.46 -6.74
C ILE A 150 -18.87 1.45 -5.78
N GLY A 151 -18.22 2.61 -5.60
CA GLY A 151 -17.13 2.77 -4.63
C GLY A 151 -15.96 1.81 -4.89
N GLY A 152 -15.55 1.06 -3.86
CA GLY A 152 -14.42 0.13 -3.95
C GLY A 152 -14.62 -1.01 -4.97
N SER A 153 -15.86 -1.36 -5.31
CA SER A 153 -16.19 -2.39 -6.31
C SER A 153 -16.19 -1.87 -7.75
N ASP A 154 -15.90 -0.59 -7.97
CA ASP A 154 -15.92 0.06 -9.28
C ASP A 154 -14.61 0.81 -9.58
N LEU A 155 -14.20 1.71 -8.67
CA LEU A 155 -13.03 2.57 -8.88
C LEU A 155 -11.73 1.79 -9.13
N GLY A 156 -11.53 0.69 -8.39
CA GLY A 156 -10.36 -0.18 -8.56
C GLY A 156 -10.33 -0.84 -9.93
N PRO A 157 -11.36 -1.63 -10.30
CA PRO A 157 -11.47 -2.21 -11.64
C PRO A 157 -11.31 -1.20 -12.78
N VAL A 158 -12.05 -0.08 -12.75
CA VAL A 158 -12.00 0.95 -13.80
C VAL A 158 -10.59 1.52 -13.96
N MET A 159 -9.95 1.91 -12.85
CA MET A 159 -8.60 2.49 -12.91
C MET A 159 -7.58 1.53 -13.50
N VAL A 160 -7.63 0.24 -13.11
CA VAL A 160 -6.69 -0.76 -13.61
C VAL A 160 -6.91 -1.03 -15.09
N THR A 161 -8.16 -1.21 -15.55
CA THR A 161 -8.41 -1.51 -16.98
C THR A 161 -8.09 -0.35 -17.91
N GLU A 162 -8.16 0.89 -17.44
CA GLU A 162 -7.80 2.08 -18.24
C GLU A 162 -6.28 2.35 -18.28
N SER A 163 -5.49 1.71 -17.40
CA SER A 163 -4.05 1.98 -17.26
C SER A 163 -3.14 0.86 -17.78
N THR A 164 -3.71 -0.26 -18.22
CA THR A 164 -3.00 -1.45 -18.74
C THR A 164 -3.26 -1.67 -20.21
#